data_AF-A0A7I7QSD2-F1
#
_entry.id   AF-A0A7I7QSD2-F1
#
_cell.length_a   1.000
_cell.length_b   1.000
_cell.length_c   1.000
_cell.angle_alpha   90.00
_cell.angle_beta   90.00
_cell.angle_gamma   90.00
#
_symmetry.space_group_name_H-M   'P 1'
#
loop_
_entity.id
_entity.type
_entity.pdbx_description
1 polymer ?
#
loop_
_entity_poly.entity_id
_entity_poly.type
_entity_poly.pdbx_seq_one_letter_code
_entity_poly.pdbx_strand_id
1 'polypeptide(L)'
;MRSEGQLTVDRRLHAAEIARFDGHVVCGPTASDCNIWTGAIGADVYGRFYLTRDGVGFCVRPHRYALANCRRQRGCRGTESA
;
A
#
# COMPACT_ATOMS: atom_id res chain seq x y z
N MET A 1 -6.37 -5.54 24.28
CA MET A 1 -5.80 -6.00 23.00
C MET A 1 -6.95 -6.05 21.99
N ARG A 2 -7.24 -4.94 21.28
CA ARG A 2 -8.35 -4.93 20.31
C ARG A 2 -7.93 -5.83 19.15
N SER A 3 -8.75 -6.85 18.87
CA SER A 3 -8.58 -7.79 17.77
C SER A 3 -8.13 -7.06 16.51
N GLU A 4 -7.06 -7.53 15.89
CA GLU A 4 -6.61 -7.08 14.58
C GLU A 4 -7.73 -7.35 13.58
N GLY A 5 -8.64 -6.38 13.44
CA GLY A 5 -9.64 -6.39 12.38
C GLY A 5 -8.90 -6.62 11.08
N GLN A 6 -9.26 -7.66 10.36
CA GLN A 6 -8.65 -8.03 9.09
C GLN A 6 -8.57 -6.77 8.21
N LEU A 7 -7.35 -6.29 7.97
CA LEU A 7 -7.11 -5.12 7.13
C LEU A 7 -7.66 -5.43 5.74
N THR A 8 -8.81 -4.84 5.43
CA THR A 8 -9.50 -4.99 4.15
C THR A 8 -9.34 -3.69 3.38
N VAL A 9 -8.91 -3.82 2.12
CA VAL A 9 -8.73 -2.72 1.18
C VAL A 9 -9.71 -2.94 0.03
N ASP A 10 -10.76 -2.12 -0.05
CA ASP A 10 -11.71 -2.12 -1.17
C ASP A 10 -11.28 -1.08 -2.21
N ARG A 11 -11.05 -1.49 -3.46
CA ARG A 11 -10.51 -0.60 -4.49
C ARG A 11 -11.40 0.59 -4.84
N ARG A 12 -12.72 0.47 -4.65
CA ARG A 12 -13.68 1.55 -4.96
C ARG A 12 -13.83 2.49 -3.78
N LEU A 13 -14.03 1.95 -2.59
CA LEU A 13 -14.20 2.76 -1.38
C LEU A 13 -12.90 3.45 -0.96
N HIS A 14 -11.76 2.81 -1.21
CA HIS A 14 -10.44 3.23 -0.73
C HIS A 14 -9.53 3.75 -1.87
N ALA A 15 -10.10 4.17 -3.00
CA ALA A 15 -9.32 4.61 -4.17
C ALA A 15 -8.30 5.71 -3.84
N ALA A 16 -8.66 6.66 -2.97
CA ALA A 16 -7.79 7.76 -2.57
C ALA A 16 -6.59 7.30 -1.70
N GLU A 17 -6.81 6.40 -0.73
CA GLU A 17 -5.70 5.86 0.07
C GLU A 17 -4.79 4.93 -0.76
N ILE A 18 -5.35 4.20 -1.74
CA ILE A 18 -4.58 3.39 -2.69
C ILE A 18 -3.70 4.29 -3.56
N ALA A 19 -4.26 5.35 -4.16
CA ALA A 19 -3.50 6.29 -4.98
C ALA A 19 -2.35 6.93 -4.20
N ARG A 20 -2.59 7.30 -2.93
CA ARG A 20 -1.54 7.81 -2.05
C ARG A 20 -0.47 6.75 -1.73
N PHE A 21 -0.88 5.51 -1.51
CA PHE A 21 0.06 4.42 -1.28
C PHE A 21 0.92 4.15 -2.51
N ASP A 22 0.31 4.06 -3.70
CA ASP A 22 0.97 3.79 -4.97
C ASP A 22 1.91 4.94 -5.38
N GLY A 23 1.59 6.20 -5.03
CA GLY A 23 2.50 7.34 -5.21
C GLY A 23 3.82 7.24 -4.42
N HIS A 24 3.89 6.36 -3.43
CA HIS A 24 5.11 6.04 -2.68
C HIS A 24 5.71 4.68 -3.07
N VAL A 25 5.19 4.01 -4.10
CA VAL A 25 5.75 2.76 -4.62
C VAL A 25 6.61 3.06 -5.83
N VAL A 26 7.89 2.74 -5.74
CA VAL A 26 8.79 2.70 -6.88
C VAL A 26 8.69 1.31 -7.50
N CYS A 27 8.16 1.23 -8.71
CA CYS A 27 8.08 -0.02 -9.45
C CYS A 27 9.45 -0.41 -10.00
N GLY A 28 9.77 -1.70 -9.94
CA GLY A 28 10.91 -2.23 -10.68
C GLY A 28 10.70 -2.13 -12.20
N PRO A 29 11.78 -2.15 -13.01
CA PRO A 29 11.68 -1.98 -14.45
C PRO A 29 10.94 -3.14 -15.14
N THR A 30 10.99 -4.36 -14.58
CA THR A 30 10.26 -5.51 -15.08
C THR A 30 9.14 -5.95 -14.13
N ALA A 31 8.17 -6.70 -14.66
CA ALA A 31 7.06 -7.22 -13.86
C ALA A 31 7.48 -8.25 -12.80
N SER A 32 8.67 -8.83 -12.92
CA SER A 32 9.26 -9.75 -11.94
C SER A 32 10.08 -9.05 -10.86
N ASP A 33 10.39 -7.77 -11.04
CA ASP A 33 11.22 -7.04 -10.09
C ASP A 33 10.44 -6.63 -8.85
N CYS A 34 11.16 -6.50 -7.74
CA CYS A 34 10.61 -6.05 -6.49
C CYS A 34 10.21 -4.57 -6.58
N ASN A 35 8.99 -4.27 -6.15
CA ASN A 35 8.56 -2.89 -5.92
C ASN A 35 9.03 -2.43 -4.54
N ILE A 36 9.55 -1.21 -4.46
CA ILE A 36 10.07 -0.63 -3.21
C ILE A 36 9.12 0.46 -2.74
N TRP A 37 8.67 0.35 -1.49
CA TRP A 37 7.87 1.40 -0.86
C TRP A 37 8.78 2.41 -0.17
N THR A 38 8.70 3.68 -0.57
CA THR A 38 9.59 4.77 -0.15
C THR A 38 8.93 5.79 0.79
N GLY A 39 7.67 5.57 1.16
CA GLY A 39 6.89 6.50 2.01
C GLY A 39 7.34 6.56 3.48
N ALA A 40 8.42 5.87 3.86
CA ALA A 40 8.99 5.94 5.20
C ALA A 40 9.94 7.15 5.31
N ILE A 41 9.50 8.23 5.94
CA ILE A 41 10.40 9.28 6.42
C ILE A 41 10.58 9.05 7.93
N GLY A 42 11.53 8.20 8.31
CA GLY A 42 11.81 7.89 9.71
C GLY A 42 12.97 6.90 9.89
N ALA A 43 13.77 7.09 10.95
CA ALA A 43 14.93 6.24 11.26
C ALA A 43 14.57 4.83 11.75
N ASP A 44 13.27 4.52 11.92
CA ASP A 44 12.79 3.23 12.41
C ASP A 44 12.69 2.15 11.31
N VAL A 45 13.17 2.44 10.09
CA VAL A 45 13.39 1.54 8.93
C VAL A 45 12.22 0.67 8.47
N TYR A 46 11.07 0.72 9.14
CA TYR A 46 9.91 -0.11 8.83
C TYR A 46 8.72 0.65 8.28
N GLY A 47 8.72 1.98 8.39
CA GLY A 47 7.70 2.85 7.80
C GLY A 47 6.30 2.62 8.35
N ARG A 48 5.55 3.70 8.59
CA ARG A 48 4.16 3.60 9.01
C ARG A 48 3.30 4.32 7.99
N PHE A 49 2.31 3.60 7.44
CA PHE A 49 1.32 4.23 6.59
C PHE A 49 0.11 4.60 7.45
N TYR A 50 -0.18 5.89 7.56
CA TYR A 50 -1.27 6.39 8.39
C TYR A 50 -2.56 6.44 7.59
N LEU A 51 -3.52 5.58 7.90
CA LEU A 51 -4.84 5.56 7.27
C LEU A 51 -5.82 6.38 8.10
N THR A 52 -6.79 6.99 7.44
CA THR A 52 -7.91 7.68 8.09
C THR A 52 -9.18 7.21 7.41
N ARG A 53 -10.02 6.46 8.15
CA ARG A 53 -11.32 5.98 7.67
C ARG A 53 -12.38 6.36 8.69
N ASP A 54 -13.50 6.92 8.24
CA ASP A 54 -14.62 7.34 9.11
C ASP A 54 -14.19 8.21 10.30
N GLY A 55 -13.20 9.09 10.10
CA GLY A 55 -12.64 9.95 11.14
C GLY A 55 -11.71 9.25 12.14
N VAL A 56 -11.50 7.94 12.00
CA VAL A 56 -10.58 7.15 12.83
C VAL A 56 -9.25 6.97 12.11
N GLY A 57 -8.18 7.44 12.74
CA GLY A 57 -6.81 7.25 12.28
C GLY A 57 -6.20 5.96 12.79
N PHE A 58 -5.55 5.18 11.92
CA PHE A 58 -4.82 3.98 12.31
C PHE A 58 -3.53 3.82 11.49
N CYS A 59 -2.47 3.39 12.18
CA CYS A 59 -1.18 3.13 11.56
C CYS A 59 -1.12 1.67 11.10
N VAL A 60 -0.79 1.45 9.83
CA VAL A 60 -0.56 0.11 9.27
C VAL A 60 0.87 -0.04 8.79
N ARG A 61 1.38 -1.27 8.85
CA ARG A 61 2.66 -1.62 8.26
C ARG A 61 2.50 -1.74 6.73
N PRO A 62 3.35 -1.08 5.91
CA PRO A 62 3.18 -1.01 4.45
C PRO A 62 3.04 -2.37 3.75
N HIS A 63 3.78 -3.40 4.17
CA HIS A 63 3.69 -4.73 3.57
C HIS A 63 2.34 -5.42 3.84
N ARG A 64 1.69 -5.16 5.00
CA ARG A 64 0.35 -5.71 5.27
C ARG A 64 -0.71 -5.01 4.43
N TYR A 65 -0.54 -3.71 4.21
CA TYR A 65 -1.39 -2.94 3.30
C TYR A 65 -1.22 -3.40 1.86
N ALA A 66 0.02 -3.59 1.39
CA ALA A 66 0.31 -4.12 0.06
C ALA A 66 -0.31 -5.51 -0.13
N LEU A 67 -0.23 -6.40 0.87
CA LEU A 67 -0.89 -7.71 0.82
C LEU A 67 -2.41 -7.58 0.71
N ALA A 68 -3.02 -6.69 1.48
CA ALA A 68 -4.47 -6.45 1.44
C ALA A 68 -4.92 -5.87 0.09
N ASN A 69 -4.11 -5.01 -0.53
CA ASN A 69 -4.34 -4.47 -1.88
C ASN A 69 -4.11 -5.54 -2.98
N CYS A 70 -3.07 -6.37 -2.81
CA CYS A 70 -2.63 -7.38 -3.78
C CYS A 70 -3.57 -8.59 -3.86
N ARG A 71 -4.25 -8.94 -2.75
CA ARG A 71 -5.17 -10.10 -2.64
C ARG A 71 -6.28 -10.15 -3.70
N ARG A 72 -6.42 -9.15 -4.59
CA ARG A 72 -7.35 -9.17 -5.72
C ARG A 72 -6.78 -8.68 -7.08
N GLN A 73 -5.48 -8.48 -7.26
CA GLN A 73 -4.90 -8.10 -8.57
C GLN A 73 -3.82 -9.07 -9.06
N ARG A 74 -4.15 -9.75 -10.17
CA ARG A 74 -3.18 -10.11 -11.20
C ARG A 74 -2.66 -8.82 -11.84
N GLY A 75 -1.36 -8.61 -11.81
CA GLY A 75 -0.64 -7.67 -12.66
C GLY A 75 -0.69 -6.22 -12.21
N CYS A 76 0.38 -5.79 -11.53
CA CYS A 76 0.88 -4.43 -11.74
C CYS A 76 1.25 -4.37 -13.23
N ARG A 77 0.38 -3.82 -14.08
CA ARG A 77 0.77 -3.51 -15.47
C ARG A 77 1.78 -2.38 -15.36
N GLY A 78 3.06 -2.73 -15.53
CA GLY A 78 4.07 -1.75 -15.90
C GLY A 78 3.53 -0.97 -17.08
N THR A 79 3.65 0.36 -17.00
CA THR A 79 3.39 1.25 -18.12
C THR A 79 4.36 0.88 -19.23
N GLU A 80 3.86 0.17 -20.25
CA GLU A 80 4.46 0.15 -21.57
C GLU A 80 4.35 1.57 -22.14
N SER A 81 5.37 2.39 -21.87
CA SER A 81 5.64 3.59 -22.68
C SER A 81 6.80 3.24 -23.59
N ALA A 82 6.46 2.98 -24.86
CA ALA A 82 7.37 2.93 -25.99
C ALA A 82 7.98 4.30 -26.30
#